data_AF-Q93HQ8-F1
#
_entry.id   AF-Q93HQ8-F1
#
_cell.length_a   1.000
_cell.length_b   1.000
_cell.length_c   1.000
_cell.angle_alpha   90.00
_cell.angle_beta   90.00
_cell.angle_gamma   90.00
#
_symmetry.space_group_name_H-M   'P 1'
#
loop_
_entity.id
_entity.type
_entity.pdbx_description
1 polymer ?
#
loop_
_entity_poly.entity_id
_entity_poly.type
_entity_poly.pdbx_seq_one_letter_code
_entity_poly.pdbx_strand_id
1 'polypeptide(L)' 'DQIKEAIRLGVAKVNVNTESQIAFSNATREFARNYEANEAEYDGKKLFDPRKFLAPGMKAVQGAVEERIDVFGSANKA' A
#
# COMPACT_ATOMS: atom_id res chain seq x y z
N ASP A 1 0.11 12.39 16.84
CA ASP A 1 -0.44 12.76 18.16
C ASP A 1 -1.96 12.64 18.26
N GLN A 2 -2.74 13.24 17.36
CA GLN A 2 -4.22 13.16 17.40
C GLN A 2 -4.79 11.74 17.42
N ILE A 3 -4.24 10.83 16.60
CA ILE A 3 -4.66 9.41 16.55
C ILE A 3 -4.45 8.72 17.90
N LYS A 4 -3.27 8.91 18.51
CA LYS A 4 -2.92 8.29 19.80
C LYS A 4 -3.80 8.81 20.93
N GLU A 5 -4.10 10.11 20.91
CA GLU A 5 -5.02 10.72 21.88
C GLU A 5 -6.46 10.21 21.71
N ALA A 6 -6.95 10.10 20.47
CA ALA A 6 -8.28 9.54 20.21
C ALA A 6 -8.40 8.08 20.69
N ILE A 7 -7.36 7.26 20.51
CA ILE A 7 -7.30 5.90 21.04
C ILE A 7 -7.32 5.91 22.58
N ARG A 8 -6.56 6.80 23.22
CA ARG A 8 -6.58 6.98 24.69
C ARG A 8 -7.98 7.33 25.22
N LEU A 9 -8.77 8.05 24.42
CA LEU A 9 -10.16 8.42 24.73
C LEU A 9 -11.19 7.34 24.37
N GLY A 10 -10.76 6.15 23.92
CA GLY A 10 -11.62 4.98 23.72
C GLY A 10 -11.98 4.67 22.26
N VAL A 11 -11.36 5.32 21.27
CA VAL A 11 -11.54 4.93 19.87
C VAL A 11 -10.91 3.57 19.61
N ALA A 12 -11.75 2.57 19.31
CA ALA A 12 -11.33 1.19 19.04
C ALA A 12 -11.33 0.79 17.55
N LYS A 13 -11.85 1.67 16.66
CA LYS A 13 -11.89 1.45 15.21
C LYS A 13 -11.53 2.72 14.46
N VAL A 14 -10.47 2.64 13.65
CA VAL A 14 -10.03 3.74 12.77
C VAL A 14 -10.20 3.29 11.32
N ASN A 15 -10.89 4.09 10.51
CA ASN A 15 -10.99 3.85 9.07
C ASN A 15 -9.83 4.52 8.36
N VAL A 16 -9.09 3.74 7.56
CA VAL A 16 -8.04 4.22 6.66
C VAL A 16 -8.38 3.73 5.25
N ASN A 17 -8.46 4.64 4.29
CA ASN A 17 -8.84 4.33 2.91
C ASN A 17 -8.06 5.17 1.91
N THR A 18 -8.10 6.50 2.06
CA THR A 18 -7.45 7.43 1.13
C THR A 18 -5.95 7.17 1.03
N GLU A 19 -5.27 6.92 2.14
CA GLU A 19 -3.83 6.64 2.13
C GLU A 19 -3.50 5.32 1.46
N SER A 20 -4.32 4.29 1.65
CA SER A 20 -4.18 3.02 0.94
C SER A 20 -4.38 3.20 -0.57
N GLN A 21 -5.38 4.01 -0.97
CA GLN A 21 -5.61 4.33 -2.39
C GLN A 21 -4.42 5.09 -3.00
N ILE A 22 -3.87 6.07 -2.28
CA ILE A 22 -2.71 6.86 -2.74
C ILE A 22 -1.48 5.95 -2.86
N ALA A 23 -1.20 5.12 -1.86
CA ALA A 23 -0.06 4.18 -1.88
C ALA A 23 -0.15 3.22 -3.07
N PHE A 24 -1.33 2.62 -3.28
CA PHE A 24 -1.57 1.73 -4.42
C PHE A 24 -1.38 2.44 -5.76
N SER A 25 -2.00 3.61 -5.91
CA SER A 25 -1.99 4.39 -7.15
C SER A 25 -0.57 4.83 -7.52
N ASN A 26 0.20 5.34 -6.56
CA ASN A 26 1.57 5.80 -6.80
C ASN A 26 2.48 4.65 -7.26
N ALA A 27 2.47 3.52 -6.54
CA ALA A 27 3.30 2.36 -6.88
C ALA A 27 2.90 1.74 -8.23
N THR A 28 1.59 1.65 -8.52
CA THR A 28 1.12 1.10 -9.80
C THR A 28 1.47 2.03 -10.97
N ARG A 29 1.32 3.35 -10.80
CA ARG A 29 1.69 4.33 -11.83
C ARG A 29 3.19 4.38 -12.08
N GLU A 30 4.00 4.21 -11.04
CA GLU A 30 5.46 4.11 -11.18
C GLU A 30 5.85 2.85 -11.97
N PHE A 31 5.27 1.70 -11.61
CA PHE A 31 5.48 0.46 -12.35
C PHE A 31 5.08 0.60 -13.83
N ALA A 32 3.93 1.22 -14.10
CA ALA A 32 3.47 1.47 -15.46
C ALA A 32 4.43 2.37 -16.26
N ARG A 33 4.92 3.48 -15.68
CA ARG A 33 5.92 4.33 -16.35
C ARG A 33 7.21 3.57 -16.65
N ASN A 34 7.67 2.72 -15.73
CA ASN A 34 8.86 1.89 -15.94
C ASN A 34 8.62 0.82 -17.02
N TYR A 35 7.39 0.30 -17.10
CA TYR A 35 6.98 -0.61 -18.16
C TYR A 35 7.08 0.05 -19.53
N GLU A 36 6.45 1.22 -19.71
CA GLU A 36 6.45 1.96 -20.97
C GLU A 36 7.88 2.32 -21.42
N ALA A 37 8.77 2.64 -20.48
CA ALA A 37 10.17 2.92 -20.77
C ALA A 37 11.00 1.68 -21.17
N ASN A 38 10.53 0.46 -20.88
CA ASN A 38 11.29 -0.79 -21.05
C ASN A 38 10.43 -1.93 -21.63
N GLU A 39 9.50 -1.59 -22.53
CA GLU A 39 8.42 -2.49 -22.97
C GLU A 39 8.91 -3.87 -23.43
N ALA A 40 9.91 -3.92 -24.31
CA ALA A 40 10.44 -5.19 -24.84
C ALA A 40 11.02 -6.11 -23.75
N GLU A 41 11.68 -5.56 -22.74
CA GLU A 41 12.21 -6.33 -21.61
C GLU A 41 11.07 -6.82 -20.70
N TYR A 42 10.10 -5.95 -20.44
CA TYR A 42 8.99 -6.22 -19.53
C TYR A 42 8.01 -7.25 -20.13
N ASP A 43 7.77 -7.17 -21.44
CA ASP A 43 7.03 -8.18 -22.22
C ASP A 43 7.74 -9.53 -22.21
N GLY A 44 9.05 -9.55 -22.41
CA GLY A 44 9.87 -10.77 -22.30
C GLY A 44 9.74 -11.44 -20.94
N LYS A 45 9.56 -10.65 -19.87
CA LYS A 45 9.32 -11.11 -18.49
C LYS A 45 7.83 -11.37 -18.18
N LYS A 46 6.94 -11.13 -19.13
CA LYS A 46 5.48 -11.21 -19.01
C LYS A 46 4.95 -10.40 -17.84
N LEU A 47 5.44 -9.17 -17.68
CA LEU A 47 5.06 -8.28 -16.60
C LEU A 47 3.68 -7.66 -16.79
N PHE A 48 3.11 -7.76 -18.00
CA PHE A 48 1.71 -7.40 -18.31
C PHE A 48 0.69 -8.31 -17.59
N ASP A 49 1.12 -9.48 -17.07
CA ASP A 49 0.25 -10.33 -16.27
C ASP A 49 -0.33 -9.51 -15.10
N PRO A 50 -1.66 -9.41 -14.94
CA PRO A 50 -2.28 -8.55 -13.93
C PRO A 50 -1.78 -8.82 -12.51
N ARG A 51 -1.41 -10.06 -12.19
CA ARG A 51 -0.88 -10.42 -10.87
C ARG A 51 0.47 -9.79 -10.62
N LYS A 52 1.32 -9.71 -11.66
CA LYS A 52 2.65 -9.08 -11.59
C LYS A 52 2.54 -7.56 -11.69
N PHE A 53 1.65 -7.07 -12.55
CA PHE A 53 1.42 -5.65 -12.77
C PHE A 53 0.86 -4.96 -11.52
N LEU A 54 -0.07 -5.60 -10.80
CA LEU A 54 -0.70 -5.05 -9.60
C LEU A 54 0.06 -5.36 -8.30
N ALA A 55 1.03 -6.28 -8.34
CA ALA A 55 1.82 -6.69 -7.17
C ALA A 55 2.51 -5.51 -6.46
N PRO A 56 3.13 -4.54 -7.16
CA PRO A 56 3.73 -3.36 -6.53
C PRO A 56 2.72 -2.53 -5.74
N GLY A 57 1.54 -2.29 -6.31
CA GLY A 57 0.45 -1.59 -5.64
C GLY A 57 -0.01 -2.30 -4.37
N MET A 58 -0.17 -3.62 -4.44
CA MET A 58 -0.56 -4.45 -3.28
C MET A 58 0.49 -4.40 -2.16
N LYS A 59 1.78 -4.49 -2.50
CA LYS A 59 2.88 -4.36 -1.53
C LYS A 59 2.93 -2.99 -0.87
N ALA A 60 2.67 -1.93 -1.64
CA ALA A 60 2.62 -0.58 -1.11
C ALA A 60 1.47 -0.39 -0.11
N VAL A 61 0.29 -0.96 -0.40
CA VAL A 61 -0.83 -0.98 0.55
C VAL A 61 -0.48 -1.77 1.80
N GLN A 62 0.14 -2.94 1.66
CA GLN A 62 0.56 -3.75 2.81
C GLN A 62 1.50 -2.96 3.73
N GLY A 63 2.56 -2.34 3.18
CA GLY A 63 3.47 -1.51 3.97
C GLY A 63 2.78 -0.33 4.64
N ALA A 64 1.85 0.34 3.94
CA ALA A 64 1.04 1.41 4.53
C ALA A 64 0.15 0.91 5.68
N VAL A 65 -0.40 -0.30 5.58
CA VAL A 65 -1.20 -0.90 6.66
C VAL A 65 -0.32 -1.27 7.86
N GLU A 66 0.85 -1.87 7.63
CA GLU A 66 1.82 -2.21 8.67
C GLU A 66 2.24 -0.96 9.46
N GLU A 67 2.58 0.14 8.77
CA GLU A 67 2.89 1.43 9.40
C GLU A 67 1.73 1.93 10.28
N ARG A 68 0.48 1.77 9.82
CA ARG A 68 -0.70 2.18 10.59
C ARG A 68 -0.93 1.32 11.82
N ILE A 69 -0.71 0.01 11.72
CA ILE A 69 -0.79 -0.91 12.87
C ILE A 69 0.19 -0.49 13.96
N ASP A 70 1.41 -0.11 13.58
CA ASP A 70 2.43 0.40 14.52
C ASP A 70 1.98 1.72 15.17
N VAL A 71 1.41 2.64 14.39
CA VAL A 71 0.87 3.91 14.93
C VAL A 71 -0.28 3.68 15.91
N PHE A 72 -1.13 2.69 15.65
CA PHE A 72 -2.27 2.34 16.53
C PHE A 72 -1.84 1.53 17.76
N GLY A 73 -0.65 0.92 17.74
CA GLY A 73 -0.17 0.09 18.84
C GLY A 73 -0.91 -1.24 18.97
N SER A 74 -1.49 -1.74 17.88
CA SER A 74 -2.22 -3.02 17.83
C SER A 74 -1.39 -4.20 17.30
N ALA A 75 -0.11 -3.99 16.99
CA ALA A 75 0.80 -5.03 16.52
C ALA A 75 0.85 -6.22 17.48
N ASN A 76 0.72 -7.45 16.94
CA ASN A 76 0.81 -8.73 17.67
C ASN A 76 -0.18 -8.91 18.84
N LYS A 77 -1.34 -8.25 18.78
CA LYS A 77 -2.42 -8.36 19.79
C LYS A 77 -3.65 -9.09 19.26
N ALA A 78 -3.45 -10.05 18.35
CA ALA A 78 -4.49 -10.86 17.73
C ALA A 78 -5.04 -11.92 18.70
#